data_AF-A0AAW2TIF7-F1
#
_entry.id   AF-A0AAW2TIF7-F1
#
_cell.length_a   1.000
_cell.length_b   1.000
_cell.length_c   1.000
_cell.angle_alpha   90.00
_cell.angle_beta   90.00
_cell.angle_gamma   90.00
#
_symmetry.space_group_name_H-M   'P 1'
#
loop_
_entity.id
_entity.type
_entity.pdbx_description
1 polymer ?
#
loop_
_entity_poly.entity_id
_entity_poly.type
_entity_poly.pdbx_seq_one_letter_code
_entity_poly.pdbx_strand_id
1 'polypeptide(L)' 'MQRQENQSQLHLFLMAAAKHIGTKCRGENVAFLKCKKDDPNPEKCLDKGRQVTQCVLHLHLYGSC' A
#
# COMPACT_ATOMS: atom_id res chain seq x y z
N MET A 1 13.52 20.65 12.09
CA MET A 1 13.67 20.38 10.65
C MET A 1 14.41 19.04 10.43
N GLN A 2 13.93 17.91 10.98
CA GLN A 2 14.57 16.58 10.88
C GLN A 2 13.55 15.45 10.66
N ARG A 3 12.68 15.59 9.66
CA ARG A 3 11.65 14.56 9.32
C ARG A 3 11.55 14.25 7.82
N GLN A 4 12.58 14.52 7.01
CA GLN A 4 12.52 14.25 5.57
C GLN A 4 13.59 13.31 5.02
N GLU A 5 14.73 13.09 5.68
CA GLU A 5 15.78 12.21 5.10
C GLU A 5 15.44 10.70 5.13
N ASN A 6 14.53 10.25 6.01
CA ASN A 6 14.13 8.84 6.06
C ASN A 6 12.88 8.51 5.20
N GLN A 7 12.33 9.47 4.44
CA GLN A 7 11.25 9.19 3.47
C GLN A 7 11.74 8.95 2.05
N SER A 8 12.96 9.38 1.71
CA SER A 8 13.45 9.42 0.33
C SER A 8 13.77 8.04 -0.25
N GLN A 9 14.23 7.07 0.56
CA GLN A 9 14.48 5.71 0.06
C GLN A 9 13.20 4.90 -0.18
N LEU A 10 12.20 5.00 0.71
CA LEU A 10 10.94 4.27 0.56
C LEU A 10 10.03 4.88 -0.53
N HIS A 11 10.09 6.20 -0.71
CA HIS A 11 9.26 6.88 -1.71
C HIS A 11 9.62 6.47 -3.15
N LEU A 12 10.90 6.47 -3.52
CA LEU A 12 11.36 6.06 -4.86
C LEU A 12 10.97 4.61 -5.16
N PHE A 13 11.10 3.72 -4.18
CA PHE A 13 10.71 2.32 -4.30
C PHE A 13 9.20 2.18 -4.54
N LEU A 14 8.37 2.83 -3.73
CA LEU A 14 6.91 2.78 -3.89
C LEU A 14 6.48 3.36 -5.24
N MET A 15 7.13 4.42 -5.71
CA MET A 15 6.83 5.01 -7.03
C MET A 15 7.27 4.11 -8.18
N ALA A 16 8.42 3.45 -8.08
CA ALA A 16 8.88 2.48 -9.07
C ALA A 16 7.97 1.23 -9.12
N ALA A 17 7.58 0.72 -7.94
CA ALA A 17 6.70 -0.43 -7.80
C ALA A 17 5.23 -0.09 -8.06
N ALA A 18 4.84 1.19 -8.16
CA ALA A 18 3.44 1.61 -8.26
C ALA A 18 2.67 0.90 -9.38
N LYS A 19 3.29 0.68 -10.55
CA LYS A 19 2.67 -0.05 -11.66
C LYS A 19 2.44 -1.54 -11.32
N HIS A 20 3.40 -2.17 -10.66
CA HIS A 20 3.28 -3.57 -10.23
C HIS A 20 2.28 -3.72 -9.08
N ILE A 21 2.30 -2.81 -8.10
CA ILE A 21 1.33 -2.74 -7.00
C ILE A 21 -0.09 -2.51 -7.54
N GLY A 22 -0.25 -1.60 -8.49
CA GLY A 22 -1.54 -1.28 -9.10
C GLY A 22 -2.14 -2.40 -9.95
N THR A 23 -1.33 -3.36 -10.41
CA THR A 23 -1.80 -4.54 -11.16
C THR A 23 -1.97 -5.76 -10.26
N LYS A 24 -0.99 -6.05 -9.40
CA LYS A 24 -0.97 -7.25 -8.55
C LYS A 24 -1.81 -7.11 -7.28
N CYS A 25 -1.88 -5.93 -6.68
CA CYS A 25 -2.61 -5.65 -5.43
C CYS A 25 -3.85 -4.77 -5.66
N ARG A 26 -4.41 -4.80 -6.88
CA ARG A 26 -5.54 -3.93 -7.25
C ARG A 26 -6.78 -4.21 -6.42
N GLY A 27 -7.07 -5.49 -6.13
CA GLY A 27 -8.27 -5.91 -5.41
C GLY A 27 -8.30 -5.37 -3.98
N GLU A 28 -7.20 -5.56 -3.27
CA GLU A 28 -6.99 -5.10 -1.90
C GLU A 28 -7.03 -3.58 -1.83
N ASN A 29 -6.37 -2.90 -2.77
CA ASN A 29 -6.34 -1.45 -2.86
C ASN A 29 -7.74 -0.87 -3.08
N VAL A 30 -8.52 -1.44 -4.01
CA VAL A 30 -9.90 -0.99 -4.26
C VAL A 30 -10.80 -1.28 -3.05
N ALA A 31 -10.63 -2.41 -2.38
CA ALA A 31 -11.40 -2.72 -1.16
C ALA A 31 -11.12 -1.72 -0.03
N PHE A 32 -9.85 -1.35 0.15
CA PHE A 32 -9.45 -0.32 1.12
C PHE A 32 -10.03 1.06 0.76
N LEU A 33 -9.97 1.46 -0.51
CA LEU A 33 -10.54 2.73 -0.98
C LEU A 33 -12.07 2.78 -0.85
N LYS A 34 -12.77 1.67 -1.13
CA LYS A 34 -14.22 1.56 -0.91
C LYS A 34 -14.57 1.71 0.56
N CYS A 35 -13.88 0.98 1.43
CA CYS A 35 -14.09 1.08 2.88
C CYS A 35 -13.92 2.53 3.38
N LYS A 36 -12.86 3.20 2.94
CA LYS A 36 -12.59 4.60 3.30
C LYS A 36 -13.63 5.59 2.74
N LYS A 37 -14.24 5.26 1.60
CA LYS A 37 -15.31 6.06 1.00
C LYS A 37 -16.63 5.89 1.73
N ASP A 38 -16.92 4.69 2.22
CA ASP A 38 -18.16 4.36 2.91
C ASP A 38 -18.15 4.81 4.37
N ASP A 39 -17.02 4.63 5.07
CA ASP A 39 -16.83 5.08 6.45
C ASP A 39 -15.44 5.72 6.62
N PRO A 40 -15.36 7.00 7.02
CA PRO A 40 -14.08 7.67 7.23
C PRO A 40 -13.35 7.20 8.50
N ASN A 41 -13.96 6.36 9.35
CA ASN A 41 -13.32 5.87 10.57
C ASN A 41 -12.16 4.91 10.23
N PRO A 42 -10.91 5.25 10.59
CA PRO A 42 -9.74 4.43 10.29
C PRO A 42 -9.78 3.05 10.95
N GLU A 43 -10.45 2.90 12.10
CA GLU A 43 -10.46 1.62 12.82
C GLU A 43 -11.23 0.53 12.08
N LYS A 44 -12.32 0.89 11.40
CA LYS A 44 -13.14 -0.07 10.64
C LYS A 44 -12.46 -0.59 9.38
N CYS A 45 -11.53 0.19 8.82
CA CYS A 45 -10.82 -0.17 7.59
C CYS A 45 -9.41 -0.72 7.82
N LEU A 46 -8.99 -0.88 9.09
CA LEU A 46 -7.66 -1.39 9.46
C LEU A 46 -7.35 -2.74 8.84
N ASP A 47 -8.30 -3.68 8.84
CA ASP A 47 -8.08 -5.03 8.28
C ASP A 47 -7.84 -5.00 6.77
N LYS A 48 -8.53 -4.11 6.06
CA LYS A 48 -8.31 -3.89 4.61
C LYS A 48 -6.96 -3.22 4.36
N GLY A 49 -6.55 -2.30 5.24
CA GLY A 49 -5.21 -1.70 5.20
C GLY A 49 -4.11 -2.75 5.37
N ARG A 50 -4.26 -3.67 6.34
CA ARG A 50 -3.31 -4.78 6.55
C ARG A 50 -3.21 -5.68 5.32
N GLN A 51 -4.33 -5.99 4.67
CA GLN A 51 -4.35 -6.79 3.43
C GLN A 51 -3.57 -6.11 2.31
N VAL A 52 -3.72 -4.79 2.12
CA VAL A 52 -2.95 -4.01 1.15
C VAL A 52 -1.45 -4.08 1.46
N THR A 53 -1.06 -3.80 2.71
CA THR A 53 0.34 -3.84 3.13
C THR A 53 0.93 -5.23 2.95
N GLN A 54 0.19 -6.28 3.31
CA GLN A 54 0.64 -7.66 3.13
C GLN A 54 0.84 -7.99 1.65
N CYS A 55 -0.05 -7.57 0.76
CA CYS A 55 0.11 -7.77 -0.67
C CYS A 55 1.37 -7.08 -1.22
N VAL A 56 1.62 -5.82 -0.81
CA VAL A 56 2.82 -5.06 -1.23
C VAL A 56 4.10 -5.71 -0.69
N LEU A 57 4.10 -6.19 0.56
CA LEU A 57 5.23 -6.92 1.14
C LEU A 57 5.47 -8.26 0.42
N HIS A 58 4.41 -8.98 0.05
CA HIS A 58 4.52 -10.20 -0.75
C HIS A 58 5.11 -9.92 -2.13
N LEU A 59 4.68 -8.85 -2.78
CA LEU A 59 5.25 -8.42 -4.06
C LEU A 59 6.75 -8.08 -3.93
N HIS A 60 7.15 -7.48 -2.80
CA HIS A 60 8.56 -7.16 -2.54
C HIS A 60 9.42 -8.40 -2.29
N LEU A 61 8.93 -9.36 -1.50
CA LEU A 61 9.71 -10.52 -1.05
C LEU A 61 9.63 -11.72 -2.00
N TYR A 62 8.53 -11.87 -2.74
CA TYR A 62 8.26 -13.04 -3.58
C TYR A 62 7.84 -12.67 -5.01
N GLY A 63 7.72 -11.38 -5.32
CA GLY A 63 7.25 -10.87 -6.62
C GLY A 63 8.35 -10.34 -7.55
N SER A 64 9.62 -10.53 -7.20
CA SER A 64 10.74 -10.30 -8.12
C SER A 64 10.79 -11.47 -9.12
N CYS A 65 10.42 -11.19 -10.38
CA CYS A 65 10.76 -12.08 -11.49
C CYS A 65 12.28 -12.16 -11.66
#